data_AF-A0A409XQL1-F1
#
_entry.id   AF-A0A409XQL1-F1
#
_cell.length_a   1.000
_cell.length_b   1.000
_cell.length_c   1.000
_cell.angle_alpha   90.00
_cell.angle_beta   90.00
_cell.angle_gamma   90.00
#
_symmetry.space_group_name_H-M   'P 1'
#
loop_
_entity.id
_entity.type
_entity.pdbx_description
1 polymer ?
#
loop_
_entity_poly.entity_id
_entity_poly.type
_entity_poly.pdbx_seq_one_letter_code
_entity_poly.pdbx_strand_id
1 'polypeptide(L)'
;MESYCLNWRAHKEYCLKVKAAGENTFDAILFPVDELKPRIVKVPWKLVQEEGEVDWQKLDTGVWFNRPDKFVRSIYFDRWGINGPKLGRRLCFDYDDNALINKSPLNRCIVNITKGKAVHPWSGNILALRMASSSPREYDFYKSIDAEEDLRPLVTYFDEYAKDWRAHKEYCLTVKAAGENTFDAILFPVDELKPRLVKIPWKLVQKEGDVSWQKLDTDVWFKHPNKFVRSIYFDRWGINGPALGRRLCFKYDDNFMMNKLPLNRCIVNITKGQAGHKWCGNVVALRLNRSLPPYSYDFYESGDMGEDLKPLITYFDEYAKVKPV
;
A
#
# COMPACT_ATOMS: atom_id res chain seq x y z
N MET A 1 17.34 30.75 -18.46
CA MET A 1 17.04 29.53 -17.67
C MET A 1 18.37 28.86 -17.39
N GLU A 2 19.00 29.26 -16.29
CA GLU A 2 20.31 28.74 -15.89
C GLU A 2 20.14 27.32 -15.35
N SER A 3 20.85 26.38 -15.96
CA SER A 3 21.04 25.04 -15.43
C SER A 3 21.81 25.16 -14.12
N TYR A 4 21.17 24.85 -13.00
CA TYR A 4 21.82 24.70 -11.70
C TYR A 4 22.69 23.43 -11.72
N CYS A 5 23.82 23.48 -12.42
CA CYS A 5 25.01 22.81 -11.89
C CYS A 5 25.14 23.32 -10.45
N LEU A 6 25.23 22.43 -9.45
CA LEU A 6 25.59 22.81 -8.08
C LEU A 6 26.62 23.93 -8.17
N ASN A 7 26.27 25.13 -7.71
CA ASN A 7 27.15 26.30 -7.76
C ASN A 7 28.55 25.83 -7.36
N TRP A 8 29.57 26.10 -8.17
CA TRP A 8 30.94 25.59 -7.96
C TRP A 8 31.40 25.72 -6.51
N ARG A 9 30.96 26.78 -5.80
CA ARG A 9 31.17 26.95 -4.36
C ARG A 9 30.58 25.81 -3.52
N ALA A 10 29.31 25.48 -3.71
CA ALA A 10 28.63 24.37 -3.02
C ALA A 10 29.25 23.01 -3.37
N HIS A 11 29.65 22.79 -4.63
CA HIS A 11 30.37 21.58 -5.01
C HIS A 11 31.75 21.50 -4.33
N LYS A 12 32.50 22.60 -4.31
CA LYS A 12 33.80 22.68 -3.63
C LYS A 12 33.68 22.41 -2.14
N GLU A 13 32.70 23.02 -1.46
CA GLU A 13 32.40 22.77 -0.05
C GLU A 13 32.06 21.29 0.21
N TYR A 14 31.21 20.70 -0.63
CA TYR A 14 30.90 19.28 -0.58
C TYR A 14 32.14 18.40 -0.73
N CYS A 15 32.99 18.66 -1.74
CA CYS A 15 34.22 17.89 -1.95
C CYS A 15 35.18 18.01 -0.76
N LEU A 16 35.29 19.19 -0.15
CA LEU A 16 36.09 19.38 1.06
C LEU A 16 35.54 18.57 2.23
N LYS A 17 34.21 18.55 2.43
CA LYS A 17 33.55 17.73 3.46
C LYS A 17 33.80 16.23 3.24
N VAL A 18 33.64 15.75 2.02
CA VAL A 18 33.92 14.34 1.67
C VAL A 18 35.39 13.99 1.93
N LYS A 19 36.32 14.86 1.51
CA LYS A 19 37.75 14.65 1.75
C LYS A 19 38.07 14.63 3.24
N ALA A 20 37.47 15.52 4.03
CA ALA A 20 37.68 15.60 5.47
C ALA A 20 37.09 14.39 6.22
N ALA A 21 36.01 13.80 5.71
CA ALA A 21 35.38 12.63 6.32
C ALA A 21 36.19 11.34 6.17
N GLY A 22 37.09 11.27 5.18
CA GLY A 22 37.93 10.10 4.94
C GLY A 22 37.08 8.84 4.70
N GLU A 23 37.29 7.80 5.51
CA GLU A 23 36.55 6.53 5.43
C GLU A 23 35.10 6.63 5.94
N ASN A 24 34.75 7.71 6.66
CA ASN A 24 33.39 7.91 7.20
C ASN A 24 32.44 8.46 6.14
N THR A 25 32.30 7.73 5.04
CA THR A 25 31.39 8.05 3.94
C THR A 25 30.59 6.83 3.51
N PHE A 26 29.35 7.03 3.11
CA PHE A 26 28.53 6.02 2.44
C PHE A 26 28.34 6.37 0.97
N ASP A 27 28.26 5.35 0.11
CA ASP A 27 27.69 5.53 -1.22
C ASP A 27 26.17 5.58 -1.12
N ALA A 28 25.56 6.59 -1.74
CA ALA A 28 24.12 6.78 -1.82
C ALA A 28 23.69 7.06 -3.25
N ILE A 29 22.45 6.72 -3.61
CA ILE A 29 21.86 7.14 -4.88
C ILE A 29 21.17 8.48 -4.63
N LEU A 30 21.66 9.53 -5.29
CA LEU A 30 20.96 10.80 -5.38
C LEU A 30 20.00 10.76 -6.58
N PHE A 31 18.75 11.09 -6.33
CA PHE A 31 17.76 11.49 -7.33
C PHE A 31 17.69 13.02 -7.32
N PRO A 32 18.55 13.70 -8.08
CA PRO A 32 18.61 15.16 -8.08
C PRO A 32 17.35 15.75 -8.70
N VAL A 33 16.87 16.85 -8.14
CA VAL A 33 15.60 17.48 -8.56
C VAL A 33 15.65 18.02 -9.99
N ASP A 34 16.82 18.52 -10.42
CA ASP A 34 16.99 19.22 -11.70
C ASP A 34 17.65 18.40 -12.81
N GLU A 35 18.22 17.22 -12.49
CA GLU A 35 18.86 16.35 -13.48
C GLU A 35 17.90 15.23 -13.93
N LEU A 36 18.19 14.58 -15.06
CA LEU A 36 17.34 13.52 -15.61
C LEU A 36 17.74 12.11 -15.19
N LYS A 37 18.92 11.95 -14.59
CA LYS A 37 19.49 10.64 -14.24
C LYS A 37 19.91 10.61 -12.78
N PRO A 38 19.71 9.49 -12.08
CA PRO A 38 20.25 9.31 -10.75
C PRO A 38 21.76 9.15 -10.84
N ARG A 39 22.46 9.44 -9.74
CA ARG A 39 23.92 9.25 -9.65
C ARG A 39 24.33 8.84 -8.25
N ILE A 40 25.44 8.11 -8.17
CA ILE A 40 26.07 7.79 -6.90
C ILE A 40 26.79 9.02 -6.36
N VAL A 41 26.59 9.27 -5.07
CA VAL A 41 27.27 10.33 -4.30
C VAL A 41 27.83 9.76 -3.01
N LYS A 42 28.92 10.34 -2.52
CA LYS A 42 29.44 10.07 -1.19
C LYS A 42 28.71 10.93 -0.16
N VAL A 43 28.20 10.32 0.90
CA VAL A 43 27.53 11.00 1.99
C VAL A 43 28.43 10.90 3.22
N PRO A 44 29.07 12.00 3.64
CA PRO A 44 29.79 12.05 4.90
C PRO A 44 28.87 11.73 6.07
N TRP A 45 29.40 11.05 7.07
CA TRP A 45 28.68 10.85 8.33
C TRP A 45 29.62 11.04 9.51
N LYS A 46 29.04 11.28 10.68
CA LYS A 46 29.77 11.32 11.95
C LYS A 46 29.02 10.54 13.00
N LEU A 47 29.77 9.98 13.93
CA LEU A 47 29.19 9.39 15.13
C LEU A 47 28.69 10.51 16.05
N VAL A 48 27.45 10.39 16.52
CA VAL A 48 26.90 11.25 17.55
C VAL A 48 26.72 10.41 18.81
N GLN A 49 27.35 10.87 19.89
CA GLN A 49 27.22 10.29 21.22
C GLN A 49 26.45 11.32 22.06
N GLU A 50 25.29 10.93 22.56
CA GLU A 50 24.46 11.75 23.45
C GLU A 50 24.31 11.02 24.78
N GLU A 51 24.46 11.72 25.90
CA GLU A 51 24.50 11.12 27.23
C GLU A 51 23.16 10.42 27.55
N GLY A 52 23.21 9.11 27.78
CA GLY A 52 22.02 8.29 28.01
C GLY A 52 21.31 7.81 26.74
N GLU A 53 21.80 8.15 25.56
CA GLU A 53 21.33 7.61 24.28
C GLU A 53 22.34 6.65 23.65
N VAL A 54 21.89 5.85 22.69
CA VAL A 54 22.78 4.97 21.94
C VAL A 54 23.45 5.77 20.83
N ASP A 55 24.76 5.58 20.68
CA ASP A 55 25.53 6.17 19.60
C ASP A 55 24.90 5.89 18.23
N TRP A 56 24.80 6.92 17.39
CA TRP A 56 24.17 6.78 16.07
C TRP A 56 24.88 7.57 14.97
N GLN A 57 24.71 7.11 13.74
CA GLN A 57 25.33 7.69 12.54
C GLN A 57 24.52 8.88 12.04
N LYS A 58 25.07 10.09 12.19
CA LYS A 58 24.47 11.31 11.64
C LYS A 58 25.04 11.62 10.25
N LEU A 59 24.20 11.46 9.24
CA LEU A 59 24.51 11.80 7.85
C LEU A 59 24.57 13.33 7.65
N ASP A 60 25.58 13.82 6.93
CA ASP A 60 25.64 15.20 6.45
C ASP A 60 24.92 15.32 5.09
N THR A 61 23.59 15.39 5.15
CA THR A 61 22.74 15.54 3.95
C THR A 61 22.47 17.00 3.59
N GLY A 62 23.10 17.94 4.31
CA GLY A 62 22.78 19.37 4.24
C GLY A 62 22.96 19.98 2.85
N VAL A 63 23.84 19.43 2.01
CA VAL A 63 24.07 19.90 0.64
C VAL A 63 22.84 19.70 -0.26
N TRP A 64 22.04 18.66 -0.02
CA TRP A 64 20.86 18.32 -0.82
C TRP A 64 19.55 18.83 -0.20
N PHE A 65 19.55 19.00 1.12
CA PHE A 65 18.43 19.55 1.88
C PHE A 65 18.91 20.80 2.62
N ASN A 66 19.13 21.92 1.93
CA ASN A 66 19.63 23.17 2.54
C ASN A 66 18.55 24.25 2.75
N ARG A 67 17.30 23.96 2.40
CA ARG A 67 16.21 24.93 2.53
C ARG A 67 15.85 25.19 4.00
N PRO A 68 15.50 26.44 4.38
CA PRO A 68 15.16 26.78 5.76
C PRO A 68 13.86 26.12 6.25
N ASP A 69 12.93 25.83 5.33
CA ASP A 69 11.61 25.26 5.57
C ASP A 69 11.53 23.74 5.31
N LYS A 70 12.69 23.09 5.16
CA LYS A 70 12.78 21.65 4.96
C LYS A 70 12.32 20.90 6.21
N PHE A 71 11.68 19.76 5.99
CA PHE A 71 11.43 18.77 7.03
C PHE A 71 11.83 17.40 6.50
N VAL A 72 13.10 17.04 6.72
CA VAL A 72 13.66 15.80 6.18
C VAL A 72 13.12 14.61 6.95
N ARG A 73 12.51 13.68 6.23
CA ARG A 73 12.05 12.38 6.74
C ARG A 73 12.63 11.26 5.90
N SER A 74 12.65 10.08 6.49
CA SER A 74 13.07 8.85 5.81
C SER A 74 11.86 7.94 5.59
N ILE A 75 11.76 7.35 4.40
CA ILE A 75 10.89 6.20 4.14
C ILE A 75 11.74 4.94 4.15
N TYR A 76 11.22 3.88 4.77
CA TYR A 76 11.90 2.58 4.91
C TYR A 76 11.10 1.49 4.22
N PHE A 77 11.76 0.62 3.47
CA PHE A 77 11.11 -0.52 2.83
C PHE A 77 12.10 -1.67 2.58
N ASP A 78 11.60 -2.91 2.60
CA ASP A 78 12.38 -4.14 2.47
C ASP A 78 11.89 -5.06 1.33
N ARG A 79 11.11 -4.48 0.41
CA ARG A 79 10.44 -5.18 -0.69
C ARG A 79 10.73 -4.51 -2.03
N TRP A 80 10.57 -5.27 -3.10
CA TRP A 80 10.58 -4.74 -4.45
C TRP A 80 9.32 -3.89 -4.67
N GLY A 81 9.46 -2.57 -4.80
CA GLY A 81 8.29 -1.68 -4.83
C GLY A 81 7.57 -1.59 -3.47
N ILE A 82 6.26 -1.39 -3.49
CA ILE A 82 5.44 -1.38 -2.25
C ILE A 82 5.13 -2.81 -1.80
N ASN A 83 4.68 -3.67 -2.73
CA ASN A 83 4.06 -4.97 -2.39
C ASN A 83 4.78 -6.18 -2.98
N GLY A 84 5.97 -6.01 -3.56
CA GLY A 84 6.72 -7.09 -4.19
C GLY A 84 7.42 -8.05 -3.21
N PRO A 85 8.24 -8.98 -3.76
CA PRO A 85 9.05 -9.90 -2.97
C PRO A 85 10.02 -9.17 -2.04
N LYS A 86 10.43 -9.83 -0.95
CA LYS A 86 11.45 -9.30 -0.03
C LYS A 86 12.80 -9.16 -0.76
N LEU A 87 13.54 -8.08 -0.48
CA LEU A 87 14.86 -7.81 -1.08
C LEU A 87 16.01 -8.53 -0.38
N GLY A 88 15.78 -9.10 0.81
CA GLY A 88 16.84 -9.63 1.68
C GLY A 88 17.67 -8.55 2.38
N ARG A 89 17.34 -7.28 2.13
CA ARG A 89 17.96 -6.08 2.71
C ARG A 89 16.89 -4.99 2.84
N ARG A 90 17.17 -3.96 3.63
CA ARG A 90 16.29 -2.81 3.80
C ARG A 90 16.91 -1.59 3.13
N LEU A 91 16.09 -0.90 2.35
CA LEU A 91 16.42 0.36 1.73
C LEU A 91 15.72 1.48 2.48
N CYS A 92 16.33 2.66 2.44
CA CYS A 92 15.68 3.88 2.87
C CYS A 92 15.95 4.98 1.85
N PHE A 93 15.08 5.99 1.84
CA PHE A 93 15.44 7.25 1.22
C PHE A 93 14.94 8.42 2.05
N ASP A 94 15.79 9.44 2.11
CA ASP A 94 15.49 10.72 2.72
C ASP A 94 14.85 11.65 1.68
N TYR A 95 13.81 12.35 2.11
CA TYR A 95 13.07 13.32 1.32
C TYR A 95 12.60 14.48 2.20
N ASP A 96 12.31 15.61 1.58
CA ASP A 96 11.68 16.74 2.25
C ASP A 96 10.15 16.52 2.31
N ASP A 97 9.62 16.20 3.49
CA ASP A 97 8.19 15.96 3.70
C ASP A 97 7.35 17.24 3.50
N ASN A 98 7.99 18.41 3.64
CA ASN A 98 7.37 19.69 3.33
C ASN A 98 7.46 20.06 1.85
N ALA A 99 8.00 19.21 0.97
CA ALA A 99 8.27 19.56 -0.43
C ALA A 99 7.06 20.15 -1.18
N LEU A 100 5.86 19.64 -0.90
CA LEU A 100 4.63 20.14 -1.52
C LEU A 100 4.13 21.45 -0.89
N ILE A 101 4.42 21.69 0.38
CA ILE A 101 4.04 22.90 1.12
C ILE A 101 4.98 24.05 0.77
N ASN A 102 6.29 23.77 0.77
CA ASN A 102 7.34 24.74 0.47
C ASN A 102 7.58 24.97 -1.04
N LYS A 103 6.74 24.36 -1.89
CA LYS A 103 6.78 24.48 -3.35
C LYS A 103 8.15 24.07 -3.92
N SER A 104 8.75 23.03 -3.36
CA SER A 104 9.93 22.41 -3.93
C SER A 104 9.64 21.96 -5.37
N PRO A 105 10.61 22.08 -6.29
CA PRO A 105 10.37 21.71 -7.68
C PRO A 105 10.12 20.20 -7.81
N LEU A 106 9.30 19.83 -8.80
CA LEU A 106 9.07 18.43 -9.15
C LEU A 106 10.40 17.77 -9.53
N ASN A 107 10.67 16.59 -8.98
CA ASN A 107 11.90 15.86 -9.21
C ASN A 107 11.94 15.29 -10.63
N ARG A 108 12.68 15.97 -11.51
CA ARG A 108 12.78 15.62 -12.95
C ARG A 108 13.46 14.28 -13.16
N CYS A 109 14.37 13.89 -12.26
CA CYS A 109 15.01 12.58 -12.31
C CYS A 109 13.98 11.48 -12.14
N ILE A 110 13.13 11.57 -11.10
CA ILE A 110 12.09 10.57 -10.82
C ILE A 110 11.05 10.52 -11.93
N VAL A 111 10.62 11.67 -12.45
CA VAL A 111 9.70 11.73 -13.60
C VAL A 111 10.32 11.01 -14.80
N ASN A 112 11.60 11.25 -15.10
CA ASN A 112 12.27 10.64 -16.24
C ASN A 112 12.44 9.12 -16.09
N ILE A 113 12.97 8.64 -14.94
CA ILE A 113 13.23 7.20 -14.74
C ILE A 113 11.95 6.37 -14.63
N THR A 114 10.86 6.97 -14.14
CA THR A 114 9.54 6.33 -14.11
C THR A 114 8.76 6.51 -15.41
N LYS A 115 9.31 7.25 -16.39
CA LYS A 115 8.64 7.61 -17.66
C LYS A 115 7.29 8.29 -17.43
N GLY A 116 7.21 9.13 -16.39
CA GLY A 116 6.00 9.83 -15.97
C GLY A 116 4.91 8.96 -15.36
N LYS A 117 5.21 7.70 -15.00
CA LYS A 117 4.21 6.77 -14.43
C LYS A 117 3.98 6.95 -12.92
N ALA A 118 4.93 7.55 -12.21
CA ALA A 118 4.79 7.85 -10.79
C ALA A 118 3.57 8.77 -10.54
N VAL A 119 2.65 8.31 -9.69
CA VAL A 119 1.41 9.05 -9.40
C VAL A 119 1.64 10.14 -8.35
N HIS A 120 2.54 9.89 -7.40
CA HIS A 120 2.93 10.88 -6.41
C HIS A 120 3.89 11.91 -7.03
N PRO A 121 3.65 13.23 -6.83
CA PRO A 121 4.50 14.28 -7.35
C PRO A 121 5.77 14.44 -6.50
N TRP A 122 6.66 13.44 -6.55
CA TRP A 122 7.95 13.46 -5.86
C TRP A 122 8.69 14.76 -6.17
N SER A 123 8.97 15.55 -5.15
CA SER A 123 9.50 16.91 -5.27
C SER A 123 10.75 17.08 -4.41
N GLY A 124 11.64 17.99 -4.80
CA GLY A 124 12.95 18.17 -4.16
C GLY A 124 13.93 17.04 -4.46
N ASN A 125 15.12 17.10 -3.86
CA ASN A 125 16.10 16.02 -3.95
C ASN A 125 15.65 14.83 -3.12
N ILE A 126 15.98 13.61 -3.57
CA ILE A 126 15.79 12.38 -2.78
C ILE A 126 17.12 11.65 -2.71
N LEU A 127 17.48 11.16 -1.52
CA LEU A 127 18.76 10.49 -1.27
C LEU A 127 18.49 9.08 -0.72
N ALA A 128 18.90 8.04 -1.44
CA ALA A 128 18.64 6.65 -1.07
C ALA A 128 19.91 5.93 -0.58
N LEU A 129 19.73 5.10 0.47
CA LEU A 129 20.78 4.36 1.17
C LEU A 129 20.31 2.93 1.52
N ARG A 130 21.25 2.07 1.91
CA ARG A 130 20.94 0.81 2.58
C ARG A 130 20.92 0.99 4.09
N MET A 131 20.17 0.12 4.75
CA MET A 131 20.22 -0.04 6.19
C MET A 131 20.88 -1.37 6.57
N ALA A 132 21.75 -1.37 7.57
CA ALA A 132 22.28 -2.60 8.15
C ALA A 132 21.36 -3.18 9.21
N SER A 133 20.75 -2.31 10.00
CA SER A 133 19.99 -2.68 11.18
C SER A 133 18.49 -2.38 11.05
N SER A 134 17.70 -3.10 11.84
CA SER A 134 16.28 -2.83 12.02
C SER A 134 16.02 -1.61 12.90
N SER A 135 16.99 -1.21 13.72
CA SER A 135 16.85 -0.18 14.76
C SER A 135 17.64 1.08 14.40
N PRO A 136 17.00 2.27 14.32
CA PRO A 136 17.69 3.55 14.09
C PRO A 136 18.64 3.95 15.21
N ARG A 137 18.65 3.20 16.32
CA ARG A 137 19.54 3.41 17.47
C ARG A 137 20.71 2.44 17.50
N GLU A 138 20.94 1.65 16.44
CA GLU A 138 22.15 0.83 16.35
C GLU A 138 23.26 1.59 15.63
N TYR A 139 24.48 1.45 16.13
CA TYR A 139 25.67 2.15 15.65
C TYR A 139 25.92 1.97 14.14
N ASP A 140 25.54 0.83 13.57
CA ASP A 140 25.78 0.48 12.17
C ASP A 140 24.55 0.71 11.26
N PHE A 141 23.61 1.57 11.66
CA PHE A 141 22.30 1.71 11.01
C PHE A 141 22.34 1.82 9.49
N TYR A 142 23.27 2.59 8.91
CA TYR A 142 23.41 2.78 7.46
C TYR A 142 24.52 1.93 6.85
N LYS A 143 24.34 1.59 5.57
CA LYS A 143 25.35 0.98 4.69
C LYS A 143 25.35 1.66 3.33
N SER A 144 26.50 1.58 2.65
CA SER A 144 26.63 1.99 1.25
C SER A 144 25.64 1.22 0.38
N ILE A 145 25.00 1.94 -0.52
CA ILE A 145 24.08 1.40 -1.52
C ILE A 145 24.84 0.68 -2.63
N ASP A 146 24.21 -0.32 -3.25
CA ASP A 146 24.68 -0.91 -4.49
C ASP A 146 23.75 -0.44 -5.62
N ALA A 147 24.30 0.36 -6.54
CA ALA A 147 23.51 0.95 -7.62
C ALA A 147 22.87 -0.11 -8.54
N GLU A 148 23.58 -1.21 -8.79
CA GLU A 148 23.15 -2.24 -9.72
C GLU A 148 21.96 -3.03 -9.15
N GLU A 149 22.01 -3.31 -7.84
CA GLU A 149 20.98 -4.07 -7.16
C GLU A 149 19.79 -3.22 -6.70
N ASP A 150 20.02 -1.97 -6.28
CA ASP A 150 19.05 -1.17 -5.52
C ASP A 150 18.25 -0.17 -6.35
N LEU A 151 18.79 0.28 -7.48
CA LEU A 151 18.13 1.30 -8.28
C LEU A 151 16.76 0.83 -8.80
N ARG A 152 16.66 -0.43 -9.24
CA ARG A 152 15.39 -0.97 -9.78
C ARG A 152 14.29 -1.09 -8.72
N PRO A 153 14.53 -1.63 -7.51
CA PRO A 153 13.59 -1.56 -6.40
C PRO A 153 13.11 -0.14 -6.09
N LEU A 154 14.03 0.84 -6.03
CA LEU A 154 13.70 2.25 -5.77
C LEU A 154 12.80 2.85 -6.86
N VAL A 155 13.15 2.65 -8.13
CA VAL A 155 12.33 3.12 -9.26
C VAL A 155 10.94 2.50 -9.23
N THR A 156 10.86 1.20 -8.91
CA THR A 156 9.58 0.49 -8.77
C THR A 156 8.76 1.06 -7.61
N TYR A 157 9.42 1.39 -6.49
CA TYR A 157 8.77 2.02 -5.35
C TYR A 157 8.18 3.38 -5.76
N PHE A 158 8.96 4.25 -6.41
CA PHE A 158 8.46 5.57 -6.84
C PHE A 158 7.29 5.47 -7.82
N ASP A 159 7.34 4.51 -8.75
CA ASP A 159 6.25 4.24 -9.67
C ASP A 159 4.99 3.81 -8.91
N GLU A 160 5.08 2.77 -8.08
CA GLU A 160 3.96 2.20 -7.32
C GLU A 160 3.43 3.11 -6.22
N TYR A 161 4.26 4.03 -5.71
CA TYR A 161 3.90 4.84 -4.57
C TYR A 161 2.66 5.66 -4.85
N ALA A 162 1.69 5.45 -3.97
CA ALA A 162 0.41 6.11 -4.01
C ALA A 162 -0.42 5.77 -5.28
N LYS A 163 -0.11 4.72 -6.08
CA LYS A 163 -1.02 4.30 -7.18
C LYS A 163 -2.46 4.04 -6.71
N ASP A 164 -2.63 3.57 -5.47
CA ASP A 164 -3.95 3.42 -4.83
C ASP A 164 -4.50 4.75 -4.27
N TRP A 165 -3.68 5.77 -3.99
CA TRP A 165 -4.12 6.96 -3.22
C TRP A 165 -5.35 7.64 -3.79
N ARG A 166 -5.51 7.69 -5.12
CA ARG A 166 -6.71 8.27 -5.75
C ARG A 166 -7.94 7.42 -5.49
N ALA A 167 -7.83 6.10 -5.69
CA ALA A 167 -8.92 5.16 -5.44
C ALA A 167 -9.26 5.11 -3.94
N HIS A 168 -8.24 5.08 -3.08
CA HIS A 168 -8.39 5.20 -1.64
C HIS A 168 -9.01 6.53 -1.22
N LYS A 169 -8.60 7.67 -1.80
CA LYS A 169 -9.17 8.98 -1.48
C LYS A 169 -10.63 9.07 -1.89
N GLU A 170 -10.96 8.61 -3.09
CA GLU A 170 -12.35 8.52 -3.56
C GLU A 170 -13.18 7.68 -2.58
N TYR A 171 -12.71 6.48 -2.25
CA TYR A 171 -13.31 5.61 -1.24
C TYR A 171 -13.49 6.30 0.12
N CYS A 172 -12.45 6.96 0.64
CA CYS A 172 -12.50 7.67 1.91
C CYS A 172 -13.51 8.81 1.90
N LEU A 173 -13.63 9.54 0.79
CA LEU A 173 -14.64 10.58 0.64
C LEU A 173 -16.05 9.98 0.59
N THR A 174 -16.25 8.86 -0.10
CA THR A 174 -17.55 8.15 -0.13
C THR A 174 -17.94 7.64 1.26
N VAL A 175 -17.01 7.00 1.99
CA VAL A 175 -17.23 6.54 3.36
C VAL A 175 -17.54 7.72 4.29
N LYS A 176 -16.78 8.82 4.18
CA LYS A 176 -17.02 10.02 4.98
C LYS A 176 -18.40 10.62 4.68
N ALA A 177 -18.82 10.66 3.42
CA ALA A 177 -20.13 11.16 3.01
C ALA A 177 -21.29 10.27 3.50
N ALA A 178 -21.06 8.96 3.64
CA ALA A 178 -22.06 8.02 4.14
C ALA A 178 -22.33 8.15 5.64
N GLY A 179 -21.39 8.71 6.41
CA GLY A 179 -21.52 8.88 7.86
C GLY A 179 -21.72 7.55 8.57
N GLU A 180 -22.81 7.42 9.33
CA GLU A 180 -23.16 6.21 10.08
C GLU A 180 -23.71 5.08 9.19
N ASN A 181 -24.09 5.37 7.94
CA ASN A 181 -24.63 4.38 6.99
C ASN A 181 -23.50 3.56 6.35
N THR A 182 -22.72 2.88 7.18
CA THR A 182 -21.63 2.00 6.75
C THR A 182 -21.66 0.68 7.51
N PHE A 183 -21.23 -0.39 6.85
CA PHE A 183 -20.96 -1.68 7.49
C PHE A 183 -19.47 -1.99 7.46
N ASP A 184 -18.96 -2.65 8.49
CA ASP A 184 -17.66 -3.30 8.40
C ASP A 184 -17.80 -4.59 7.57
N ALA A 185 -16.91 -4.79 6.62
CA ALA A 185 -16.89 -5.94 5.74
C ALA A 185 -15.47 -6.49 5.62
N ILE A 186 -15.35 -7.78 5.39
CA ILE A 186 -14.07 -8.42 5.12
C ILE A 186 -13.83 -8.39 3.61
N LEU A 187 -12.86 -7.58 3.19
CA LEU A 187 -12.38 -7.55 1.81
C LEU A 187 -11.29 -8.61 1.63
N PHE A 188 -11.46 -9.44 0.62
CA PHE A 188 -10.43 -10.28 0.03
C PHE A 188 -9.96 -9.61 -1.27
N PRO A 189 -8.97 -8.70 -1.17
CA PRO A 189 -8.51 -7.92 -2.31
C PRO A 189 -7.79 -8.81 -3.32
N VAL A 190 -7.99 -8.53 -4.61
CA VAL A 190 -7.44 -9.35 -5.70
C VAL A 190 -5.91 -9.32 -5.76
N ASP A 191 -5.32 -8.18 -5.42
CA ASP A 191 -3.88 -7.91 -5.57
C ASP A 191 -3.07 -7.96 -4.26
N GLU A 192 -3.73 -8.14 -3.10
CA GLU A 192 -3.04 -8.25 -1.81
C GLU A 192 -3.04 -9.72 -1.32
N LEU A 193 -2.19 -10.04 -0.34
CA LEU A 193 -2.04 -11.41 0.17
C LEU A 193 -2.88 -11.69 1.43
N LYS A 194 -3.44 -10.66 2.05
CA LYS A 194 -4.16 -10.77 3.33
C LYS A 194 -5.52 -10.08 3.23
N PRO A 195 -6.56 -10.64 3.88
CA PRO A 195 -7.84 -9.97 3.98
C PRO A 195 -7.74 -8.78 4.94
N ARG A 196 -8.64 -7.81 4.79
CA ARG A 196 -8.72 -6.64 5.68
C ARG A 196 -10.16 -6.19 5.87
N LEU A 197 -10.42 -5.53 7.00
CA LEU A 197 -11.71 -4.88 7.21
C LEU A 197 -11.79 -3.59 6.39
N VAL A 198 -12.95 -3.36 5.80
CA VAL A 198 -13.30 -2.14 5.06
C VAL A 198 -14.69 -1.68 5.46
N LYS A 199 -14.97 -0.39 5.30
CA LYS A 199 -16.30 0.21 5.47
C LYS A 199 -17.02 0.19 4.13
N ILE A 200 -18.24 -0.34 4.10
CA ILE A 200 -19.10 -0.33 2.92
C ILE A 200 -20.23 0.65 3.14
N PRO A 201 -20.23 1.79 2.42
CA PRO A 201 -21.37 2.68 2.39
C PRO A 201 -22.62 1.96 1.91
N TRP A 202 -23.77 2.33 2.45
CA TRP A 202 -25.04 1.84 1.96
C TRP A 202 -26.09 2.95 1.96
N LYS A 203 -27.14 2.74 1.18
CA LYS A 203 -28.33 3.61 1.18
C LYS A 203 -29.60 2.77 1.21
N LEU A 204 -30.62 3.27 1.90
CA LEU A 204 -31.93 2.66 1.85
C LEU A 204 -32.56 2.95 0.48
N VAL A 205 -33.01 1.92 -0.21
CA VAL A 205 -33.77 2.03 -1.46
C VAL A 205 -35.19 1.60 -1.17
N GLN A 206 -36.14 2.49 -1.46
CA GLN A 206 -37.57 2.19 -1.39
C GLN A 206 -38.07 1.82 -2.80
N LYS A 207 -38.88 0.76 -2.89
CA LYS A 207 -39.62 0.41 -4.11
C LYS A 207 -41.10 0.60 -3.85
N GLU A 208 -41.85 0.95 -4.90
CA GLU A 208 -43.31 0.99 -4.85
C GLU A 208 -43.87 -0.31 -4.27
N GLY A 209 -44.62 -0.21 -3.17
CA GLY A 209 -45.17 -1.35 -2.42
C GLY A 209 -44.49 -1.66 -1.07
N ASP A 210 -44.01 -0.65 -0.34
CA ASP A 210 -43.49 -0.72 1.05
C ASP A 210 -42.28 -1.62 1.32
N VAL A 211 -41.62 -2.13 0.27
CA VAL A 211 -40.38 -2.88 0.44
C VAL A 211 -39.19 -1.94 0.34
N SER A 212 -38.49 -1.76 1.45
CA SER A 212 -37.22 -1.03 1.52
C SER A 212 -36.07 -1.97 1.83
N TRP A 213 -34.94 -1.82 1.13
CA TRP A 213 -33.74 -2.61 1.39
C TRP A 213 -32.47 -1.77 1.37
N GLN A 214 -31.43 -2.27 2.04
CA GLN A 214 -30.10 -1.69 2.02
C GLN A 214 -29.41 -2.01 0.69
N LYS A 215 -29.15 -0.97 -0.11
CA LYS A 215 -28.29 -1.06 -1.30
C LYS A 215 -26.86 -0.66 -0.90
N LEU A 216 -25.99 -1.66 -0.82
CA LEU A 216 -24.56 -1.48 -0.60
C LEU A 216 -23.91 -0.81 -1.83
N ASP A 217 -23.04 0.17 -1.58
CA ASP A 217 -22.13 0.72 -2.59
C ASP A 217 -20.87 -0.15 -2.64
N THR A 218 -20.80 -0.99 -3.68
CA THR A 218 -19.68 -1.91 -3.87
C THR A 218 -18.86 -1.56 -5.13
N ASP A 219 -19.17 -0.44 -5.78
CA ASP A 219 -18.61 -0.09 -7.09
C ASP A 219 -17.11 0.15 -7.03
N VAL A 220 -16.59 0.57 -5.87
CA VAL A 220 -15.16 0.73 -5.65
C VAL A 220 -14.37 -0.58 -5.76
N TRP A 221 -14.98 -1.73 -5.48
CA TRP A 221 -14.32 -3.04 -5.60
C TRP A 221 -14.69 -3.79 -6.87
N PHE A 222 -15.87 -3.52 -7.43
CA PHE A 222 -16.35 -4.12 -8.67
C PHE A 222 -16.44 -3.03 -9.76
N LYS A 223 -15.32 -2.71 -10.42
CA LYS A 223 -15.23 -1.60 -11.39
C LYS A 223 -15.48 -2.01 -12.85
N HIS A 224 -15.51 -3.31 -13.15
CA HIS A 224 -15.65 -3.78 -14.52
C HIS A 224 -17.02 -3.37 -15.10
N PRO A 225 -17.11 -2.83 -16.34
CA PRO A 225 -18.37 -2.35 -16.90
C PRO A 225 -19.43 -3.45 -17.05
N ASN A 226 -18.99 -4.69 -17.32
CA ASN A 226 -19.87 -5.86 -17.48
C ASN A 226 -19.95 -6.71 -16.19
N LYS A 227 -19.72 -6.10 -15.03
CA LYS A 227 -19.81 -6.81 -13.74
C LYS A 227 -21.22 -7.34 -13.52
N PHE A 228 -21.31 -8.54 -12.97
CA PHE A 228 -22.55 -9.11 -12.45
C PHE A 228 -22.35 -9.55 -11.01
N VAL A 229 -22.48 -8.60 -10.08
CA VAL A 229 -22.18 -8.84 -8.66
C VAL A 229 -23.30 -9.67 -8.03
N ARG A 230 -22.99 -10.90 -7.61
CA ARG A 230 -23.92 -11.79 -6.91
C ARG A 230 -23.47 -12.02 -5.48
N SER A 231 -24.44 -12.39 -4.65
CA SER A 231 -24.20 -12.84 -3.29
C SER A 231 -24.26 -14.37 -3.21
N ILE A 232 -23.33 -14.96 -2.47
CA ILE A 232 -23.44 -16.34 -1.94
C ILE A 232 -23.76 -16.24 -0.47
N TYR A 233 -24.68 -17.08 0.00
CA TYR A 233 -25.15 -17.11 1.38
C TYR A 233 -24.84 -18.46 1.99
N PHE A 234 -24.37 -18.46 3.24
CA PHE A 234 -24.14 -19.69 3.99
C PHE A 234 -24.20 -19.42 5.50
N ASP A 235 -24.66 -20.41 6.26
CA ASP A 235 -24.88 -20.31 7.71
C ASP A 235 -24.17 -21.45 8.48
N ARG A 236 -23.21 -22.10 7.82
CA ARG A 236 -22.40 -23.21 8.34
C ARG A 236 -20.92 -22.94 8.19
N TRP A 237 -20.11 -23.61 9.00
CA TRP A 237 -18.67 -23.68 8.78
C TRP A 237 -18.39 -24.44 7.48
N GLY A 238 -17.88 -23.75 6.45
CA GLY A 238 -17.73 -24.37 5.14
C GLY A 238 -19.06 -24.66 4.45
N ILE A 239 -19.13 -25.76 3.71
CA ILE A 239 -20.33 -26.22 2.98
C ILE A 239 -21.26 -27.03 3.89
N ASN A 240 -20.72 -28.01 4.62
CA ASN A 240 -21.51 -28.97 5.41
C ASN A 240 -21.22 -28.95 6.92
N GLY A 241 -20.41 -28.02 7.42
CA GLY A 241 -20.01 -28.01 8.83
C GLY A 241 -21.10 -27.58 9.81
N PRO A 242 -20.74 -27.41 11.10
CA PRO A 242 -21.68 -26.97 12.12
C PRO A 242 -22.25 -25.58 11.82
N ALA A 243 -23.46 -25.31 12.33
CA ALA A 243 -24.11 -24.02 12.19
C ALA A 243 -23.29 -22.90 12.85
N LEU A 244 -23.20 -21.74 12.20
CA LEU A 244 -22.42 -20.57 12.66
C LEU A 244 -23.12 -19.75 13.74
N GLY A 245 -24.40 -20.02 14.01
CA GLY A 245 -25.26 -19.15 14.83
C GLY A 245 -25.74 -17.89 14.08
N ARG A 246 -24.96 -17.40 13.12
CA ARG A 246 -25.23 -16.28 12.22
C ARG A 246 -25.18 -16.71 10.76
N ARG A 247 -25.66 -15.86 9.85
CA ARG A 247 -25.55 -16.09 8.40
C ARG A 247 -24.49 -15.16 7.82
N LEU A 248 -23.60 -15.72 7.03
CA LEU A 248 -22.61 -14.96 6.28
C LEU A 248 -23.04 -14.86 4.82
N CYS A 249 -22.59 -13.80 4.18
CA CYS A 249 -22.61 -13.71 2.74
C CYS A 249 -21.29 -13.16 2.22
N PHE A 250 -20.97 -13.47 0.98
CA PHE A 250 -19.98 -12.70 0.25
C PHE A 250 -20.47 -12.36 -1.15
N LYS A 251 -20.03 -11.19 -1.61
CA LYS A 251 -20.26 -10.66 -2.94
C LYS A 251 -19.06 -10.88 -3.82
N TYR A 252 -19.31 -11.27 -5.07
CA TYR A 252 -18.31 -11.51 -6.09
C TYR A 252 -18.89 -11.19 -7.47
N ASP A 253 -18.05 -10.89 -8.47
CA ASP A 253 -18.49 -10.70 -9.85
C ASP A 253 -18.67 -12.06 -10.54
N ASP A 254 -19.89 -12.57 -10.68
CA ASP A 254 -20.17 -13.89 -11.30
C ASP A 254 -19.72 -13.97 -12.77
N ASN A 255 -19.50 -12.82 -13.41
CA ASN A 255 -18.92 -12.73 -14.75
C ASN A 255 -17.38 -12.75 -14.73
N PHE A 256 -16.69 -12.99 -13.61
CA PHE A 256 -15.24 -12.81 -13.50
C PHE A 256 -14.44 -13.59 -14.55
N MET A 257 -14.91 -14.78 -14.99
CA MET A 257 -14.24 -15.55 -16.05
C MET A 257 -14.41 -14.89 -17.41
N MET A 258 -15.61 -14.43 -17.75
CA MET A 258 -15.91 -13.73 -19.01
C MET A 258 -15.20 -12.37 -19.06
N ASN A 259 -15.18 -11.67 -17.93
CA ASN A 259 -14.50 -10.39 -17.75
C ASN A 259 -12.97 -10.53 -17.64
N LYS A 260 -12.44 -11.77 -17.66
CA LYS A 260 -11.01 -12.08 -17.51
C LYS A 260 -10.37 -11.40 -16.30
N LEU A 261 -11.10 -11.35 -15.18
CA LEU A 261 -10.59 -10.75 -13.95
C LEU A 261 -9.39 -11.55 -13.42
N PRO A 262 -8.42 -10.88 -12.77
CA PRO A 262 -7.24 -11.55 -12.23
C PRO A 262 -7.60 -12.51 -11.11
N LEU A 263 -6.80 -13.58 -10.96
CA LEU A 263 -6.92 -14.54 -9.86
C LEU A 263 -6.77 -13.82 -8.52
N ASN A 264 -7.68 -14.09 -7.58
CA ASN A 264 -7.66 -13.47 -6.26
C ASN A 264 -6.50 -14.03 -5.43
N ARG A 265 -5.39 -13.27 -5.35
CA ARG A 265 -4.18 -13.68 -4.66
C ARG A 265 -4.37 -13.80 -3.16
N CYS A 266 -5.27 -13.01 -2.58
CA CYS A 266 -5.62 -13.11 -1.17
C CYS A 266 -6.22 -14.48 -0.86
N ILE A 267 -7.24 -14.90 -1.63
CA ILE A 267 -7.89 -16.21 -1.45
C ILE A 267 -6.89 -17.35 -1.69
N VAL A 268 -6.08 -17.28 -2.74
CA VAL A 268 -5.01 -18.27 -2.99
C VAL A 268 -4.05 -18.36 -1.80
N ASN A 269 -3.63 -17.23 -1.24
CA ASN A 269 -2.68 -17.21 -0.14
C ASN A 269 -3.28 -17.79 1.16
N ILE A 270 -4.49 -17.38 1.56
CA ILE A 270 -5.12 -17.84 2.81
C ILE A 270 -5.54 -19.31 2.76
N THR A 271 -5.85 -19.82 1.56
CA THR A 271 -6.16 -21.24 1.31
C THR A 271 -4.91 -22.07 1.00
N LYS A 272 -3.71 -21.46 0.93
CA LYS A 272 -2.47 -22.12 0.50
C LYS A 272 -2.61 -22.82 -0.87
N GLY A 273 -3.37 -22.19 -1.77
CA GLY A 273 -3.67 -22.70 -3.11
C GLY A 273 -4.69 -23.84 -3.13
N GLN A 274 -5.34 -24.14 -2.00
CA GLN A 274 -6.32 -25.23 -1.88
C GLN A 274 -7.76 -24.77 -2.11
N ALA A 275 -8.03 -23.53 -2.51
CA ALA A 275 -9.40 -23.12 -2.86
C ALA A 275 -10.02 -24.09 -3.90
N GLY A 276 -11.23 -24.57 -3.64
CA GLY A 276 -11.91 -25.51 -4.55
C GLY A 276 -12.45 -24.87 -5.83
N HIS A 277 -12.40 -23.54 -5.89
CA HIS A 277 -12.73 -22.79 -7.09
C HIS A 277 -11.72 -21.67 -7.34
N LYS A 278 -11.53 -21.34 -8.62
CA LYS A 278 -10.61 -20.29 -9.07
C LYS A 278 -11.26 -18.92 -8.93
N TRP A 279 -11.39 -18.44 -7.69
CA TRP A 279 -11.94 -17.13 -7.39
C TRP A 279 -11.12 -16.01 -8.03
N CYS A 280 -11.75 -15.17 -8.84
CA CYS A 280 -11.12 -14.02 -9.50
C CYS A 280 -11.80 -12.70 -9.10
N GLY A 281 -11.06 -11.60 -9.24
CA GLY A 281 -11.51 -10.28 -8.80
C GLY A 281 -11.56 -10.13 -7.29
N ASN A 282 -12.07 -9.01 -6.81
CA ASN A 282 -12.28 -8.78 -5.38
C ASN A 282 -13.46 -9.62 -4.86
N VAL A 283 -13.38 -10.06 -3.61
CA VAL A 283 -14.51 -10.69 -2.90
C VAL A 283 -14.74 -9.93 -1.60
N VAL A 284 -16.01 -9.68 -1.27
CA VAL A 284 -16.39 -8.85 -0.13
C VAL A 284 -17.40 -9.59 0.74
N ALA A 285 -17.06 -9.88 1.99
CA ALA A 285 -17.90 -10.64 2.91
C ALA A 285 -18.51 -9.79 4.03
N LEU A 286 -19.74 -10.13 4.40
CA LEU A 286 -20.58 -9.43 5.39
C LEU A 286 -21.39 -10.46 6.19
N ARG A 287 -21.94 -10.01 7.32
CA ARG A 287 -22.99 -10.75 8.03
C ARG A 287 -24.36 -10.40 7.49
N LEU A 288 -25.30 -11.30 7.73
CA LEU A 288 -26.72 -11.09 7.49
C LEU A 288 -27.50 -11.26 8.79
N ASN A 289 -28.49 -10.39 8.99
CA ASN A 289 -29.42 -10.51 10.08
C ASN A 289 -30.31 -11.74 9.86
N ARG A 290 -30.14 -12.75 10.71
CA ARG A 290 -30.80 -14.06 10.57
C ARG A 290 -32.31 -13.99 10.81
N SER A 291 -32.77 -12.98 11.54
CA SER A 291 -34.17 -12.84 11.96
C SER A 291 -35.07 -12.26 10.87
N LEU A 292 -34.49 -11.84 9.73
CA LEU A 292 -35.21 -11.09 8.73
C LEU A 292 -35.19 -11.78 7.35
N PRO A 293 -36.31 -11.74 6.61
CA PRO A 293 -36.34 -12.23 5.23
C PRO A 293 -35.42 -11.38 4.33
N PRO A 294 -34.99 -11.92 3.16
CA PRO A 294 -34.03 -11.29 2.25
C PRO A 294 -34.45 -9.96 1.59
N TYR A 295 -35.48 -9.29 2.11
CA TYR A 295 -36.00 -8.01 1.65
C TYR A 295 -36.36 -7.06 2.80
N SER A 296 -35.88 -7.35 4.02
CA SER A 296 -36.03 -6.41 5.14
C SER A 296 -35.05 -5.25 5.02
N TYR A 297 -35.41 -4.12 5.63
CA TYR A 297 -34.58 -2.91 5.67
C TYR A 297 -33.29 -3.09 6.49
N ASP A 298 -33.19 -4.14 7.30
CA ASP A 298 -32.05 -4.42 8.18
C ASP A 298 -31.39 -5.78 7.88
N PHE A 299 -31.20 -6.06 6.59
CA PHE A 299 -30.74 -7.37 6.12
C PHE A 299 -29.24 -7.63 6.35
N TYR A 300 -28.39 -6.60 6.30
CA TYR A 300 -26.94 -6.74 6.48
C TYR A 300 -26.49 -6.33 7.88
N GLU A 301 -25.42 -6.96 8.35
CA GLU A 301 -24.73 -6.61 9.58
C GLU A 301 -23.21 -6.50 9.31
N SER A 302 -22.52 -5.72 10.14
CA SER A 302 -21.06 -5.61 10.12
C SER A 302 -20.41 -6.97 10.41
N GLY A 303 -19.46 -7.37 9.58
CA GLY A 303 -18.64 -8.56 9.78
C GLY A 303 -17.59 -8.37 10.88
N ASP A 304 -17.20 -9.48 11.49
CA ASP A 304 -16.12 -9.56 12.48
C ASP A 304 -15.01 -10.45 11.93
N MET A 305 -13.82 -9.88 11.73
CA MET A 305 -12.68 -10.62 11.17
C MET A 305 -12.24 -11.80 12.05
N GLY A 306 -12.31 -11.66 13.38
CA GLY A 306 -11.89 -12.69 14.33
C GLY A 306 -12.81 -13.91 14.30
N GLU A 307 -14.11 -13.70 14.11
CA GLU A 307 -15.10 -14.76 14.11
C GLU A 307 -15.42 -15.32 12.71
N ASP A 308 -15.44 -14.47 11.68
CA ASP A 308 -16.00 -14.82 10.36
C ASP A 308 -14.95 -15.33 9.38
N LEU A 309 -13.67 -14.97 9.57
CA LEU A 309 -12.63 -15.28 8.59
C LEU A 309 -12.40 -16.79 8.43
N LYS A 310 -12.36 -17.55 9.53
CA LYS A 310 -12.12 -19.00 9.48
C LYS A 310 -13.24 -19.73 8.71
N PRO A 311 -14.53 -19.52 9.02
CA PRO A 311 -15.63 -20.05 8.21
C PRO A 311 -15.55 -19.71 6.72
N LEU A 312 -15.19 -18.47 6.38
CA LEU A 312 -15.02 -18.02 4.99
C LEU A 312 -13.88 -18.78 4.28
N ILE A 313 -12.74 -18.96 4.95
CA ILE A 313 -11.61 -19.74 4.40
C ILE A 313 -12.03 -21.18 4.14
N THR A 314 -12.65 -21.84 5.12
CA THR A 314 -13.18 -23.21 4.96
C THR A 314 -14.16 -23.29 3.80
N TYR A 315 -15.03 -22.29 3.64
CA TYR A 315 -15.96 -22.22 2.51
C TYR A 315 -15.21 -22.17 1.18
N PHE A 316 -14.20 -21.30 1.03
CA PHE A 316 -13.42 -21.22 -0.21
C PHE A 316 -12.65 -22.52 -0.52
N ASP A 317 -12.15 -23.21 0.51
CA ASP A 317 -11.46 -24.50 0.36
C ASP A 317 -12.38 -25.63 -0.13
N GLU A 318 -13.63 -25.65 0.35
CA GLU A 318 -14.60 -26.71 0.11
C GLU A 318 -15.49 -26.47 -1.13
N TYR A 319 -15.69 -25.21 -1.51
CA TYR A 319 -16.58 -24.85 -2.62
C TYR A 319 -16.18 -25.57 -3.91
N ALA A 320 -17.15 -26.20 -4.58
CA ALA A 320 -16.98 -27.09 -5.75
C ALA A 320 -16.22 -28.41 -5.51
N LYS A 321 -15.70 -28.69 -4.30
CA LYS A 321 -15.18 -30.01 -3.90
C LYS A 321 -16.19 -30.83 -3.10
N VAL A 322 -16.93 -30.17 -2.23
CA VAL A 322 -17.89 -30.80 -1.32
C VAL A 322 -19.31 -30.64 -1.88
N LYS A 323 -20.07 -31.73 -1.95
CA LYS A 323 -21.49 -31.68 -2.30
C LYS A 323 -22.30 -31.23 -1.07
N PRO A 324 -23.15 -30.20 -1.18
CA PRO A 324 -24.09 -29.85 -0.11
C PRO A 324 -24.98 -31.03 0.23
N VAL A 325 -25.17 -31.31 1.53
CA VAL A 325 -26.04 -32.38 2.03
C VAL A 325 -27.40 -31.85 2.44
#